data_AF-A0A1U7WKE5-F1
#
_entry.id   AF-A0A1U7WKE5-F1
#
_cell.length_a   1.000
_cell.length_b   1.000
_cell.length_c   1.000
_cell.angle_alpha   90.00
_cell.angle_beta   90.00
_cell.angle_gamma   90.00
#
_symmetry.space_group_name_H-M   'P 1'
#
loop_
_entity.id
_entity.type
_entity.pdbx_description
1 polymer ?
#
loop_
_entity_poly.entity_id
_entity_poly.type
_entity_poly.pdbx_seq_one_letter_code
_entity_poly.pdbx_strand_id
1 'polypeptide(L)'
;MGLHQGSALSPFLFALVMDASIHHVQGEVPWCMLFTDDIVLIDKMWSGVNERLEVWRQALESKDFKLSRTKTEYLECKFSVEPREACMDVRLGSQVIAKRGSFKYLGSIIQGNGEIDEDVTHYIGWDG
;
A
#
# COMPACT_ATOMS: atom_id res chain seq x y z
N MET A 1 2.41 -17.55 -16.99
CA MET A 1 3.86 -17.79 -16.87
C MET A 1 4.24 -17.53 -15.43
N GLY A 2 4.52 -18.58 -14.64
CA GLY A 2 4.80 -18.47 -13.21
C GLY A 2 6.27 -18.73 -12.92
N LEU A 3 6.85 -17.95 -12.01
CA LEU A 3 8.23 -18.12 -11.54
C LEU A 3 8.25 -19.20 -10.44
N HIS A 4 9.25 -20.08 -10.46
CA HIS A 4 9.31 -21.22 -9.54
C HIS A 4 9.50 -20.75 -8.09
N GLN A 5 8.50 -21.00 -7.24
CA GLN A 5 8.57 -20.74 -5.81
C GLN A 5 9.74 -21.52 -5.20
N GLY A 6 10.74 -20.82 -4.65
CA GLY A 6 11.95 -21.42 -4.04
C GLY A 6 13.27 -21.07 -4.72
N SER A 7 13.28 -20.36 -5.86
CA SER A 7 14.52 -19.83 -6.43
C SER A 7 14.91 -18.50 -5.80
N ALA A 8 16.16 -18.36 -5.35
CA ALA A 8 16.71 -17.09 -4.84
C ALA A 8 16.73 -15.97 -5.90
N LEU A 9 16.68 -16.33 -7.18
CA LEU A 9 16.58 -15.39 -8.31
C LEU A 9 15.13 -14.94 -8.60
N SER A 10 14.14 -15.66 -8.07
CA SER A 10 12.72 -15.38 -8.34
C SER A 10 12.31 -13.96 -7.88
N PRO A 11 12.65 -13.52 -6.65
CA PRO A 11 12.32 -12.17 -6.20
C PRO A 11 13.04 -11.08 -7.00
N PHE A 12 14.30 -11.33 -7.39
CA PHE A 12 15.09 -10.37 -8.15
C PHE A 12 14.52 -10.15 -9.56
N LEU A 13 14.18 -11.23 -10.26
CA LEU A 13 13.54 -11.14 -11.58
C LEU A 13 12.16 -10.50 -11.50
N PHE A 14 11.39 -10.80 -10.46
CA PHE A 14 10.11 -10.14 -10.22
C PHE A 14 10.28 -8.63 -10.02
N ALA A 15 11.24 -8.22 -9.20
CA ALA A 15 11.53 -6.80 -8.97
C ALA A 15 11.96 -6.09 -10.26
N LEU A 16 12.79 -6.70 -11.11
CA LEU A 16 13.17 -6.13 -12.41
C LEU A 16 12.00 -5.99 -13.38
N VAL A 17 11.13 -7.00 -13.44
CA VAL A 17 9.92 -6.96 -14.27
C VAL A 17 8.98 -5.87 -13.77
N MET A 18 8.81 -5.74 -12.46
CA MET A 18 8.01 -4.66 -11.87
C MET A 18 8.66 -3.32 -12.18
N ASP A 19 9.93 -3.10 -11.87
CA ASP A 19 10.65 -1.85 -12.17
C ASP A 19 10.46 -1.42 -13.63
N ALA A 20 10.76 -2.29 -14.60
CA ALA A 20 10.54 -2.00 -16.02
C ALA A 20 9.05 -1.80 -16.40
N SER A 21 8.13 -2.44 -15.67
CA SER A 21 6.70 -2.37 -15.96
C SER A 21 6.01 -1.13 -15.39
N ILE A 22 6.47 -0.59 -14.27
CA ILE A 22 5.77 0.49 -13.56
C ILE A 22 6.65 1.71 -13.32
N HIS A 23 7.85 1.77 -13.92
CA HIS A 23 8.74 2.94 -13.92
C HIS A 23 8.02 4.25 -14.28
N HIS A 24 7.05 4.22 -15.19
CA HIS A 24 6.33 5.43 -15.61
C HIS A 24 5.23 5.89 -14.64
N VAL A 25 4.88 5.08 -13.64
CA VAL A 25 3.86 5.39 -12.60
C VAL A 25 4.50 5.60 -11.24
N GLN A 26 5.70 5.08 -11.04
CA GLN A 26 6.42 5.17 -9.78
C GLN A 26 6.67 6.62 -9.40
N GLY A 27 6.14 7.01 -8.24
CA GLY A 27 6.43 8.31 -7.62
C GLY A 27 7.69 8.24 -6.76
N GLU A 28 8.19 9.41 -6.34
CA GLU A 28 9.31 9.50 -5.40
C GLU A 28 8.95 8.92 -4.03
N VAL A 29 9.94 8.40 -3.32
CA VAL A 29 9.80 8.00 -1.91
C VAL A 29 9.55 9.26 -1.06
N PRO A 30 8.60 9.24 -0.10
CA PRO A 30 7.83 8.11 0.40
C PRO A 30 6.46 7.92 -0.27
N TRP A 31 6.13 8.71 -1.29
CA TRP A 31 4.80 8.77 -1.89
C TRP A 31 4.39 7.50 -2.62
N CYS A 32 5.36 6.69 -3.06
CA CYS A 32 5.17 5.39 -3.67
C CYS A 32 6.28 4.43 -3.21
N MET A 33 5.92 3.26 -2.70
CA MET A 33 6.88 2.21 -2.36
C MET A 33 6.42 0.87 -2.95
N LEU A 34 7.39 0.09 -3.43
CA LEU A 34 7.19 -1.22 -4.02
C LEU A 34 8.07 -2.22 -3.27
N PHE A 35 7.47 -3.28 -2.75
CA PHE A 35 8.22 -4.36 -2.11
C PHE A 35 7.56 -5.69 -2.43
N THR A 36 8.33 -6.59 -3.04
CA THR A 36 7.80 -7.85 -3.59
C THR A 36 6.51 -7.59 -4.37
N ASP A 37 5.40 -8.21 -3.99
CA ASP A 37 4.06 -8.11 -4.54
C ASP A 37 3.20 -6.97 -3.95
N ASP A 38 3.70 -6.23 -2.96
CA ASP A 38 2.99 -5.14 -2.29
C ASP A 38 3.36 -3.76 -2.84
N ILE A 39 2.34 -2.90 -2.94
CA ILE A 39 2.46 -1.51 -3.40
C ILE A 39 1.84 -0.60 -2.34
N VAL A 40 2.62 0.37 -1.86
CA VAL A 40 2.15 1.38 -0.90
C VAL A 40 2.05 2.72 -1.60
N LEU A 41 0.86 3.32 -1.55
CA LEU A 41 0.56 4.65 -2.09
C LEU A 41 0.21 5.58 -0.93
N ILE A 42 0.90 6.71 -0.85
CA ILE A 42 0.69 7.71 0.20
C ILE A 42 0.32 9.01 -0.46
N ASP A 43 -0.70 9.70 0.02
CA ASP A 43 -1.03 11.06 -0.42
C ASP A 43 -1.53 11.91 0.76
N LYS A 44 -1.47 13.23 0.60
CA LYS A 44 -2.01 14.16 1.59
C LYS A 44 -3.53 14.26 1.50
N MET A 45 -4.10 14.09 0.31
CA MET A 45 -5.54 14.28 0.04
C MET A 45 -6.22 12.97 -0.37
N TRP A 46 -7.51 12.84 -0.01
CA TRP A 46 -8.33 11.69 -0.41
C TRP A 46 -8.47 11.55 -1.92
N SER A 47 -8.62 12.69 -2.61
CA SER A 47 -8.64 12.76 -4.08
C SER A 47 -7.33 12.25 -4.67
N GLY A 48 -6.19 12.65 -4.11
CA GLY A 48 -4.87 12.20 -4.55
C GLY A 48 -4.66 10.69 -4.36
N VAL A 49 -5.10 10.12 -3.23
CA VAL A 49 -5.06 8.65 -3.03
C VAL A 49 -5.89 7.93 -4.11
N ASN A 50 -7.13 8.39 -4.36
CA ASN A 50 -8.02 7.77 -5.34
C ASN A 50 -7.48 7.89 -6.77
N GLU A 51 -6.99 9.07 -7.16
CA GLU A 51 -6.39 9.30 -8.47
C GLU A 51 -5.20 8.36 -8.69
N ARG A 52 -4.28 8.32 -7.73
CA ARG A 52 -3.07 7.48 -7.84
C ARG A 52 -3.43 6.01 -7.85
N LEU A 53 -4.33 5.57 -6.99
CA LEU A 53 -4.80 4.18 -6.98
C LEU A 53 -5.38 3.76 -8.33
N GLU A 54 -6.13 4.64 -9.00
CA GLU A 54 -6.71 4.37 -10.31
C GLU A 54 -5.66 4.33 -11.43
N VAL A 55 -4.68 5.25 -11.40
CA VAL A 55 -3.53 5.20 -12.33
C VAL A 55 -2.76 3.89 -12.17
N TRP A 56 -2.50 3.47 -10.92
CA TRP A 56 -1.85 2.20 -10.60
C TRP A 56 -2.65 1.00 -11.08
N ARG A 57 -3.96 1.00 -10.86
CA ARG A 57 -4.87 -0.05 -11.34
C ARG A 57 -4.78 -0.19 -12.86
N GLN A 58 -4.89 0.92 -13.60
CA GLN A 58 -4.84 0.89 -15.06
C GLN A 58 -3.49 0.42 -15.60
N ALA A 59 -2.38 0.91 -15.03
CA ALA A 59 -1.05 0.52 -15.46
C ALA A 59 -0.78 -0.97 -15.24
N LEU A 60 -1.17 -1.51 -14.10
CA LEU A 60 -1.02 -2.93 -13.79
C LEU A 60 -1.94 -3.80 -14.64
N GLU A 61 -3.22 -3.46 -14.73
CA GLU A 61 -4.19 -4.22 -15.54
C GLU A 61 -3.85 -4.19 -17.04
N SER A 62 -3.25 -3.11 -17.54
CA SER A 62 -2.76 -3.04 -18.93
C SER A 62 -1.62 -4.02 -19.24
N LYS A 63 -0.97 -4.54 -18.19
CA LYS A 63 0.16 -5.48 -18.25
C LYS A 63 -0.23 -6.87 -17.73
N ASP A 64 -1.53 -7.17 -17.71
CA ASP A 64 -2.12 -8.42 -17.22
C ASP A 64 -1.88 -8.69 -15.72
N PHE A 65 -1.43 -7.70 -14.93
CA PHE A 65 -1.39 -7.80 -13.47
C PHE A 65 -2.76 -7.46 -12.88
N LYS A 66 -3.06 -8.04 -11.72
CA LYS A 66 -4.35 -7.83 -11.05
C LYS A 66 -4.16 -7.40 -9.61
N LEU A 67 -4.76 -6.26 -9.27
CA LEU A 67 -4.85 -5.81 -7.89
C LEU A 67 -5.89 -6.63 -7.11
N SER A 68 -5.51 -7.05 -5.91
CA SER A 68 -6.37 -7.85 -5.03
C SER A 68 -7.33 -6.96 -4.25
N ARG A 69 -8.56 -6.81 -4.74
CA ARG A 69 -9.57 -5.95 -4.10
C ARG A 69 -9.91 -6.32 -2.65
N THR A 70 -9.72 -7.58 -2.27
CA THR A 70 -9.97 -8.06 -0.90
C THR A 70 -8.78 -7.88 0.04
N LYS A 71 -7.57 -7.63 -0.51
CA LYS A 71 -6.36 -7.40 0.28
C LYS A 71 -5.92 -5.95 0.25
N THR A 72 -6.34 -5.16 -0.74
CA THR A 72 -6.13 -3.72 -0.75
C THR A 72 -6.92 -3.13 0.41
N GLU A 73 -6.23 -2.35 1.23
CA GLU A 73 -6.76 -1.68 2.42
C GLU A 73 -6.16 -0.27 2.45
N TYR A 74 -6.79 0.66 3.17
CA TYR A 74 -6.22 1.99 3.38
C TYR A 74 -6.17 2.35 4.86
N LEU A 75 -5.17 3.15 5.22
CA LEU A 75 -5.00 3.73 6.54
C LEU A 75 -5.04 5.25 6.40
N GLU A 76 -5.90 5.89 7.19
CA GLU A 76 -5.88 7.34 7.33
C GLU A 76 -4.92 7.71 8.45
N CYS A 77 -3.87 8.46 8.12
CA CYS A 77 -2.97 8.97 9.13
C CYS A 77 -3.32 10.41 9.54
N LYS A 78 -3.73 10.59 10.79
CA LYS A 78 -4.11 11.86 11.40
C LYS A 78 -2.91 12.60 12.00
N PHE A 79 -1.82 12.69 11.23
CA PHE A 79 -0.61 13.38 11.67
C PHE A 79 -0.75 14.92 11.71
N SER A 80 -1.81 15.47 11.10
CA SER A 80 -2.02 16.90 10.94
C SER A 80 -3.28 17.38 11.67
N VAL A 81 -3.20 18.55 12.30
CA VAL A 81 -4.29 19.21 13.07
C VAL A 81 -5.32 19.88 12.15
N GLU A 82 -5.00 20.13 10.88
CA GLU A 82 -5.90 20.84 9.97
C GLU A 82 -7.15 20.02 9.60
N PRO A 83 -8.32 20.68 9.45
CA PRO A 83 -9.55 20.02 9.02
C PRO A 83 -9.36 19.49 7.60
N ARG A 84 -9.22 18.17 7.49
CA ARG A 84 -9.23 17.48 6.19
C ARG A 84 -10.63 17.58 5.59
N GLU A 85 -10.68 17.66 4.26
CA GLU A 85 -11.92 17.43 3.50
C GLU A 85 -12.65 16.20 4.05
N ALA A 86 -13.99 16.24 4.03
CA ALA A 86 -14.81 15.12 4.45
C ALA A 86 -14.28 13.84 3.80
N CYS A 87 -13.95 12.84 4.63
CA CYS A 87 -13.41 11.56 4.22
C CYS A 87 -14.27 10.98 3.09
N MET A 88 -13.77 11.06 1.86
CA MET A 88 -14.39 10.36 0.75
C MET A 88 -13.91 8.91 0.78
N ASP A 89 -14.82 7.98 0.50
CA ASP A 89 -14.48 6.57 0.38
C ASP A 89 -13.33 6.39 -0.62
N VAL A 90 -12.29 5.65 -0.21
CA VAL A 90 -11.24 5.21 -1.12
C VAL A 90 -11.79 4.03 -1.93
N ARG A 91 -11.66 4.07 -3.25
CA ARG A 91 -12.25 3.09 -4.16
C ARG A 91 -11.23 2.50 -5.11
N LEU A 92 -11.30 1.18 -5.28
CA LEU A 92 -10.58 0.46 -6.33
C LEU A 92 -11.57 0.06 -7.42
N GLY A 93 -11.63 0.84 -8.50
CA GLY A 93 -12.70 0.75 -9.49
C GLY A 93 -14.05 1.12 -8.86
N SER A 94 -15.01 0.19 -8.90
CA SER A 94 -16.34 0.42 -8.30
C SER A 94 -16.46 0.02 -6.82
N GLN A 95 -15.44 -0.61 -6.24
CA GLN A 95 -15.49 -1.16 -4.89
C GLN A 95 -14.85 -0.23 -3.86
N VAL A 96 -15.54 0.03 -2.76
CA VAL A 96 -14.97 0.74 -1.59
C VAL A 96 -13.99 -0.19 -0.87
N ILE A 97 -12.80 0.33 -0.60
CA ILE A 97 -11.73 -0.36 0.10
C ILE A 97 -11.95 -0.29 1.61
N ALA A 98 -11.55 -1.33 2.34
CA ALA A 98 -11.63 -1.35 3.79
C ALA A 98 -10.63 -0.36 4.43
N LYS A 99 -11.12 0.43 5.39
CA LYS A 99 -10.29 1.26 6.27
C LYS A 99 -9.71 0.41 7.40
N ARG A 100 -8.44 0.58 7.71
CA ARG A 100 -7.80 0.03 8.92
C ARG A 100 -7.36 1.13 9.88
N GLY A 101 -7.18 0.76 11.15
CA GLY A 101 -6.60 1.62 12.20
C GLY A 101 -5.07 1.51 12.26
N SER A 102 -4.53 0.38 11.81
CA SER A 102 -3.09 0.14 11.71
C SER A 102 -2.76 -0.86 10.60
N PHE A 103 -1.50 -0.87 10.18
CA PHE A 103 -0.95 -1.83 9.23
C PHE A 103 0.27 -2.51 9.80
N LYS A 104 0.37 -3.83 9.59
CA LYS A 104 1.63 -4.55 9.77
C LYS A 104 2.37 -4.58 8.43
N TYR A 105 3.53 -3.95 8.37
CA TYR A 105 4.37 -3.92 7.18
C TYR A 105 5.82 -4.23 7.56
N LEU A 106 6.39 -5.28 6.96
CA LEU A 106 7.76 -5.75 7.20
C LEU A 106 8.13 -5.97 8.68
N GLY A 107 7.15 -6.35 9.50
CA GLY A 107 7.34 -6.60 10.93
C GLY A 107 7.05 -5.40 11.83
N SER A 108 6.95 -4.19 11.27
CA SER A 108 6.54 -2.99 11.99
C SER A 108 5.04 -2.75 11.89
N ILE A 109 4.45 -2.19 12.95
CA ILE A 109 3.06 -1.73 12.99
C ILE A 109 3.02 -0.21 12.80
N ILE A 110 2.34 0.23 11.75
CA ILE A 110 2.10 1.63 11.43
C ILE A 110 0.68 1.98 11.86
N GLN A 111 0.54 2.86 12.84
CA GLN A 111 -0.77 3.29 13.34
C GLN A 111 -1.17 4.65 12.76
N GLY A 112 -2.47 4.82 12.49
CA GLY A 112 -2.99 6.06 11.89
C GLY A 112 -2.94 7.27 12.82
N ASN A 113 -2.87 7.06 14.13
CA ASN A 113 -2.67 8.12 15.14
C ASN A 113 -1.18 8.50 15.31
N GLY A 114 -0.26 7.77 14.70
CA GLY A 114 1.18 7.97 14.87
C GLY A 114 1.76 7.47 16.19
N GLU A 115 0.99 6.74 16.97
CA GLU A 115 1.49 6.08 18.17
C GLU A 115 2.28 4.81 17.81
N ILE A 116 3.13 4.38 18.74
CA ILE A 116 3.95 3.16 18.60
C ILE A 116 3.50 2.05 19.55
N ASP A 117 2.42 2.26 20.31
CA ASP A 117 1.97 1.36 21.37
C ASP A 117 1.66 -0.07 20.87
N GLU A 118 0.97 -0.21 19.73
CA GLU A 118 0.72 -1.53 19.12
C GLU A 118 2.01 -2.23 18.71
N ASP A 119 2.95 -1.47 18.12
CA ASP A 119 4.25 -1.99 17.71
C ASP A 119 5.04 -2.50 18.92
N VAL A 120 5.13 -1.68 19.97
CA VAL A 120 5.76 -2.03 21.24
C VAL A 120 5.10 -3.28 21.82
N THR A 121 3.79 -3.30 22.01
CA THR A 121 3.04 -4.44 22.56
C THR A 121 3.32 -5.74 21.81
N HIS A 122 3.37 -5.69 20.48
CA HIS A 122 3.68 -6.84 19.64
C HIS A 122 5.13 -7.36 19.85
N TYR A 123 6.10 -6.49 20.14
CA TYR A 123 7.49 -6.89 20.41
C TYR A 123 7.73 -7.38 21.84
N ILE A 124 7.03 -6.83 22.83
CA ILE A 124 7.23 -7.19 24.24
C ILE A 124 6.28 -8.29 24.75
N GLY A 125 5.30 -8.74 23.95
CA GLY A 125 4.42 -9.85 24.30
C GLY A 125 3.59 -9.60 25.57
N TRP A 126 3.24 -8.34 25.82
CA TRP A 126 2.49 -7.94 26.99
C TRP A 126 0.98 -8.01 26.67
N ASP A 127 0.41 -9.21 26.76
CA ASP A 127 -1.03 -9.35 26.95
C ASP A 127 -1.33 -9.03 28.41
N GLY A 128 -2.05 -7.92 28.65
CA GLY A 128 -2.57 -7.54 29.97
C GLY A 128 -3.73 -8.40 30.41
#